data_AF-A0AAF0H5H9-F1
#
_entry.id   AF-A0AAF0H5H9-F1
#
_cell.length_a   1.000
_cell.length_b   1.000
_cell.length_c   1.000
_cell.angle_alpha   90.00
_cell.angle_beta   90.00
_cell.angle_gamma   90.00
#
_symmetry.space_group_name_H-M   'P 1'
#
loop_
_entity.id
_entity.type
_entity.pdbx_description
1 polymer ?
#
loop_
_entity_poly.entity_id
_entity_poly.type
_entity_poly.pdbx_seq_one_letter_code
_entity_poly.pdbx_strand_id
1 'polypeptide(L)'
;MDRLNAENGLEYQAVVDGLRNSAFLKMPRYQEQQTRAKVAGAHPKIIEFSKKLVKRGAVLGIPLFPHCIVRDYEDQAVAFVKGVTKDSPEDGLWPHRFAAVDIIHGTRAWDLTRQEWAIIGHLGKEVAISMSIKIEWGGDWKFYDPAHFELKDWKSMDPFSFEVTK
;
A
#
# COMPACT_ATOMS: atom_id res chain seq x y z
N MET A 1 -2.13 35.31 8.23
CA MET A 1 -1.66 33.91 8.25
C MET A 1 -0.74 33.77 9.43
N ASP A 2 -1.15 33.00 10.45
CA ASP A 2 -0.40 32.88 11.71
C ASP A 2 0.89 32.09 11.55
N ARG A 3 1.93 32.50 12.30
CA ARG A 3 3.26 31.85 12.32
C ARG A 3 3.19 30.34 12.58
N LEU A 4 2.26 29.89 13.41
CA LEU A 4 1.99 28.47 13.67
C LEU A 4 1.64 27.67 12.40
N ASN A 5 0.87 28.26 11.47
CA ASN A 5 0.53 27.61 10.21
C ASN A 5 1.72 27.57 9.23
N ALA A 6 2.61 28.57 9.30
CA ALA A 6 3.83 28.59 8.51
C ALA A 6 4.87 27.58 9.02
N GLU A 7 5.04 27.47 10.34
CA GLU A 7 5.94 26.48 10.97
C GLU A 7 5.47 25.04 10.71
N ASN A 8 4.17 24.76 10.90
CA ASN A 8 3.60 23.47 10.54
C ASN A 8 3.78 23.16 9.05
N GLY A 9 3.59 24.15 8.17
CA GLY A 9 3.80 23.98 6.73
C GLY A 9 5.24 23.62 6.35
N LEU A 10 6.23 24.20 7.04
CA LEU A 10 7.65 23.89 6.85
C LEU A 10 8.00 22.49 7.34
N GLU A 11 7.41 22.04 8.46
CA GLU A 11 7.58 20.67 8.97
C GLU A 11 7.03 19.63 7.97
N TYR A 12 5.81 19.84 7.45
CA TYR A 12 5.24 18.95 6.44
C TYR A 12 6.06 18.91 5.14
N GLN A 13 6.57 20.06 4.70
CA GLN A 13 7.41 20.12 3.51
C GLN A 13 8.70 19.29 3.71
N ALA A 14 9.34 19.39 4.88
CA ALA A 14 10.53 18.60 5.20
C ALA A 14 10.25 17.09 5.23
N VAL A 15 9.09 16.67 5.76
CA VAL A 15 8.67 15.25 5.74
C VAL A 15 8.48 14.75 4.31
N VAL A 16 7.79 15.53 3.46
CA VAL A 16 7.59 15.18 2.05
C VAL A 16 8.93 15.13 1.30
N ASP A 17 9.85 16.05 1.59
CA ASP A 17 11.18 16.05 0.97
C ASP A 17 12.03 14.84 1.40
N GLY A 18 11.89 14.36 2.64
CA GLY A 18 12.53 13.13 3.11
C GLY A 18 12.04 11.84 2.41
N LEU A 19 10.80 11.87 1.90
CA LEU A 19 10.23 10.78 1.09
C LEU A 19 10.61 10.85 -0.40
N ARG A 20 11.13 11.98 -0.88
CA ARG A 20 11.40 12.15 -2.30
C ARG A 20 12.69 11.47 -2.71
N ASN A 21 12.64 10.77 -3.84
CA ASN A 21 13.82 10.30 -4.55
C ASN A 21 13.53 10.23 -6.06
N SER A 22 13.41 11.42 -6.67
CA SER A 22 13.15 11.57 -8.11
C SER A 22 14.24 10.99 -9.00
N ALA A 23 15.47 10.84 -8.49
CA ALA A 23 16.55 10.18 -9.21
C ALA A 23 16.27 8.67 -9.34
N PHE A 24 15.84 8.02 -8.25
CA PHE A 24 15.52 6.60 -8.26
C PHE A 24 14.34 6.26 -9.18
N LEU A 25 13.33 7.13 -9.29
CA LEU A 25 12.20 6.96 -10.23
C LEU A 25 12.65 6.77 -11.69
N LYS A 26 13.83 7.27 -12.06
CA LYS A 26 14.40 7.18 -13.43
C LYS A 26 15.28 5.93 -13.62
N MET A 27 15.54 5.18 -12.55
CA MET A 27 16.43 4.02 -12.61
C MET A 27 15.69 2.77 -13.09
N PRO A 28 16.35 1.87 -13.84
CA PRO A 28 15.78 0.56 -14.21
C PRO A 28 15.27 -0.23 -13.00
N ARG A 29 15.99 -0.16 -11.88
CA ARG A 29 15.63 -0.80 -10.62
C ARG A 29 14.26 -0.40 -10.08
N TYR A 30 13.80 0.83 -10.32
CA TYR A 30 12.45 1.24 -9.94
C TYR A 30 11.38 0.56 -10.81
N GLN A 31 11.65 0.39 -12.10
CA GLN A 31 10.74 -0.31 -13.02
C GLN A 31 10.66 -1.80 -12.69
N GLU A 32 11.80 -2.43 -12.38
CA GLU A 32 11.88 -3.84 -11.95
C GLU A 32 11.08 -4.13 -10.66
N GLN A 33 10.82 -3.13 -9.83
CA GLN A 33 10.02 -3.29 -8.61
C GLN A 33 8.53 -3.41 -8.90
N GLN A 34 8.04 -2.84 -10.01
CA GLN A 34 6.60 -2.71 -10.26
C GLN A 34 5.90 -4.05 -10.55
N THR A 35 6.66 -5.07 -10.93
CA THR A 35 6.13 -6.40 -11.32
C THR A 35 6.46 -7.50 -10.30
N ARG A 36 6.96 -7.16 -9.10
CA ARG A 36 7.39 -8.15 -8.11
C ARG A 36 6.24 -8.85 -7.40
N ALA A 37 5.15 -8.14 -7.13
CA ALA A 37 4.00 -8.70 -6.43
C ALA A 37 3.20 -9.65 -7.34
N LYS A 38 2.77 -10.79 -6.79
CA LYS A 38 1.78 -11.68 -7.42
C LYS A 38 0.45 -10.91 -7.55
N VAL A 39 -0.13 -10.88 -8.75
CA VAL A 39 -1.42 -10.21 -9.03
C VAL A 39 -2.54 -11.16 -9.44
N ALA A 40 -2.21 -12.39 -9.84
CA ALA A 40 -3.19 -13.39 -10.24
C ALA A 40 -4.09 -13.75 -9.04
N GLY A 41 -5.41 -13.62 -9.21
CA GLY A 41 -6.39 -13.82 -8.15
C GLY A 41 -6.70 -12.59 -7.30
N ALA A 42 -6.03 -11.45 -7.52
CA ALA A 42 -6.38 -10.22 -6.82
C ALA A 42 -7.67 -9.58 -7.37
N HIS A 43 -8.41 -8.92 -6.49
CA HIS A 43 -9.57 -8.11 -6.85
C HIS A 43 -9.13 -6.99 -7.83
N PRO A 44 -9.82 -6.79 -8.97
CA PRO A 44 -9.44 -5.74 -9.93
C PRO A 44 -9.29 -4.33 -9.31
N LYS A 45 -10.14 -3.98 -8.33
CA LYS A 45 -10.09 -2.70 -7.62
C LYS A 45 -8.81 -2.53 -6.79
N ILE A 46 -8.28 -3.60 -6.17
CA ILE A 46 -7.02 -3.48 -5.41
C ILE A 46 -5.81 -3.32 -6.33
N ILE A 47 -5.84 -3.98 -7.50
CA ILE A 47 -4.82 -3.79 -8.54
C ILE A 47 -4.85 -2.35 -9.06
N GLU A 48 -6.04 -1.83 -9.39
CA GLU A 48 -6.18 -0.45 -9.88
C GLU A 48 -5.77 0.58 -8.82
N PHE A 49 -6.17 0.35 -7.56
CA PHE A 49 -5.78 1.18 -6.42
C PHE A 49 -4.26 1.24 -6.26
N SER A 50 -3.60 0.08 -6.27
CA SER A 50 -2.14 -0.01 -6.18
C SER A 50 -1.44 0.80 -7.28
N LYS A 51 -1.87 0.61 -8.54
CA LYS A 51 -1.32 1.36 -9.68
C LYS A 51 -1.51 2.87 -9.53
N LYS A 52 -2.70 3.31 -9.10
CA LYS A 52 -3.01 4.74 -8.92
C LYS A 52 -2.22 5.35 -7.76
N LEU A 53 -2.07 4.65 -6.64
CA LEU A 53 -1.27 5.13 -5.51
C LEU A 53 0.22 5.22 -5.85
N VAL A 54 0.78 4.22 -6.52
CA VAL A 54 2.16 4.27 -7.02
C VAL A 54 2.35 5.44 -7.98
N LYS A 55 1.44 5.62 -8.95
CA LYS A 55 1.48 6.74 -9.89
C LYS A 55 1.40 8.09 -9.18
N ARG A 56 0.53 8.21 -8.18
CA ARG A 56 0.38 9.43 -7.37
C ARG A 56 1.67 9.76 -6.60
N GLY A 57 2.29 8.76 -5.98
CA GLY A 57 3.60 8.90 -5.35
C GLY A 57 4.68 9.37 -6.33
N ALA A 58 4.76 8.73 -7.50
CA ALA A 58 5.74 9.07 -8.54
C ALA A 58 5.59 10.51 -9.04
N VAL A 59 4.37 11.01 -9.22
CA VAL A 59 4.10 12.43 -9.57
C VAL A 59 4.66 13.39 -8.52
N LEU A 60 4.67 12.99 -7.24
CA LEU A 60 5.20 13.79 -6.13
C LEU A 60 6.71 13.57 -5.88
N GLY A 61 7.37 12.74 -6.69
CA GLY A 61 8.77 12.37 -6.52
C GLY A 61 9.02 11.26 -5.49
N ILE A 62 7.97 10.60 -4.99
CA ILE A 62 8.03 9.56 -3.96
C ILE A 62 7.98 8.18 -4.63
N PRO A 63 9.08 7.41 -4.68
CA PRO A 63 9.06 6.08 -5.28
C PRO A 63 8.35 5.09 -4.37
N LEU A 64 7.19 4.62 -4.82
CA LEU A 64 6.44 3.53 -4.18
C LEU A 64 6.38 2.32 -5.11
N PHE A 65 6.18 1.13 -4.56
CA PHE A 65 5.84 -0.06 -5.32
C PHE A 65 5.02 -1.05 -4.47
N PRO A 66 4.19 -1.91 -5.10
CA PRO A 66 3.51 -2.98 -4.39
C PRO A 66 4.52 -4.05 -4.00
N HIS A 67 4.73 -4.22 -2.70
CA HIS A 67 5.54 -5.31 -2.16
C HIS A 67 4.79 -6.65 -2.23
N CYS A 68 3.53 -6.65 -1.82
CA CYS A 68 2.68 -7.83 -1.75
C CYS A 68 1.25 -7.45 -2.17
N ILE A 69 0.63 -8.23 -3.04
CA ILE A 69 -0.81 -8.11 -3.36
C ILE A 69 -1.48 -9.43 -3.03
N VAL A 70 -1.05 -10.52 -3.68
CA VAL A 70 -1.55 -11.86 -3.39
C VAL A 70 -0.54 -12.68 -2.57
N ARG A 71 -1.05 -13.34 -1.52
CA ARG A 71 -0.43 -14.48 -0.85
C ARG A 71 -1.32 -15.71 -1.02
N ASP A 72 -0.76 -16.76 -1.59
CA ASP A 72 -1.41 -18.08 -1.59
C ASP A 72 -1.33 -18.72 -0.19
N TYR A 73 -1.91 -19.92 -0.05
CA TYR A 73 -1.96 -20.62 1.23
C TYR A 73 -0.54 -20.88 1.76
N GLU A 74 0.37 -21.32 0.88
CA GLU A 74 1.74 -21.64 1.21
C GLU A 74 2.52 -20.40 1.67
N ASP A 75 2.39 -19.28 0.96
CA ASP A 75 2.97 -17.99 1.34
C ASP A 75 2.45 -17.54 2.72
N GLN A 76 1.13 -17.67 2.94
CA GLN A 76 0.49 -17.28 4.20
C GLN A 76 0.96 -18.16 5.36
N ALA A 77 1.05 -19.47 5.15
CA ALA A 77 1.55 -20.41 6.15
C ALA A 77 3.01 -20.12 6.54
N VAL A 78 3.87 -19.87 5.54
CA VAL A 78 5.26 -19.49 5.78
C VAL A 78 5.35 -18.16 6.53
N ALA A 79 4.53 -17.18 6.15
CA ALA A 79 4.48 -15.88 6.81
C ALA A 79 4.01 -15.98 8.27
N PHE A 80 3.00 -16.81 8.53
CA PHE A 80 2.45 -17.04 9.87
C PHE A 80 3.50 -17.71 10.77
N VAL A 81 4.16 -18.77 10.30
CA VAL A 81 5.24 -19.46 11.03
C VAL A 81 6.42 -18.52 11.32
N LYS A 82 6.75 -17.61 10.39
CA LYS A 82 7.79 -16.60 10.58
C LYS A 82 7.36 -15.44 11.51
N GLY A 83 6.09 -15.37 11.90
CA GLY A 83 5.55 -14.30 12.74
C GLY A 83 5.45 -12.94 12.05
N VAL A 84 5.50 -12.88 10.71
CA VAL A 84 5.34 -11.62 9.95
C VAL A 84 3.87 -11.26 9.71
N THR A 85 2.95 -12.16 10.03
CA THR A 85 1.50 -11.96 9.99
C THR A 85 0.85 -12.67 11.18
N LYS A 86 -0.30 -12.17 11.64
CA LYS A 86 -1.10 -12.80 12.69
C LYS A 86 -2.27 -13.63 12.16
N ASP A 87 -2.54 -13.54 10.86
CA ASP A 87 -3.63 -14.29 10.23
C ASP A 87 -3.17 -15.72 9.95
N SER A 88 -3.86 -16.69 10.54
CA SER A 88 -3.62 -18.11 10.28
C SER A 88 -4.10 -18.47 8.87
N PRO A 89 -3.39 -19.34 8.14
CA PRO A 89 -3.89 -19.85 6.86
C PRO A 89 -5.07 -20.85 7.02
N GLU A 90 -5.32 -21.35 8.24
CA GLU A 90 -6.22 -22.49 8.49
C GLU A 90 -7.69 -22.21 8.20
N ASP A 91 -8.15 -20.96 8.40
CA ASP A 91 -9.55 -20.57 8.18
C ASP A 91 -9.82 -20.07 6.76
N GLY A 92 -8.79 -19.93 5.93
CA GLY A 92 -8.93 -19.38 4.57
C GLY A 92 -9.14 -17.86 4.53
N LEU A 93 -9.00 -17.15 5.65
CA LEU A 93 -9.38 -15.75 5.81
C LEU A 93 -8.17 -14.86 6.12
N TRP A 94 -7.43 -14.49 5.07
CA TRP A 94 -6.46 -13.39 5.11
C TRP A 94 -6.71 -12.41 3.97
N PRO A 95 -6.51 -11.10 4.18
CA PRO A 95 -6.87 -10.08 3.20
C PRO A 95 -6.03 -10.17 1.91
N HIS A 96 -4.76 -10.55 2.04
CA HIS A 96 -3.87 -10.81 0.91
C HIS A 96 -4.24 -12.03 0.07
N ARG A 97 -5.31 -12.75 0.39
CA ARG A 97 -5.84 -13.78 -0.52
C ARG A 97 -6.33 -13.17 -1.83
N PHE A 98 -6.89 -11.96 -1.79
CA PHE A 98 -7.34 -11.24 -3.00
C PHE A 98 -7.55 -9.73 -2.84
N ALA A 99 -7.69 -9.18 -1.63
CA ALA A 99 -8.29 -7.87 -1.41
C ALA A 99 -7.36 -6.81 -0.78
N ALA A 100 -6.07 -7.11 -0.62
CA ALA A 100 -5.10 -6.21 -0.01
C ALA A 100 -3.86 -5.94 -0.85
N VAL A 101 -3.14 -4.88 -0.48
CA VAL A 101 -1.82 -4.55 -0.98
C VAL A 101 -0.96 -3.94 0.13
N ASP A 102 0.28 -4.40 0.20
CA ASP A 102 1.36 -3.75 0.94
C ASP A 102 2.12 -2.84 -0.02
N ILE A 103 2.16 -1.54 0.26
CA ILE A 103 2.91 -0.56 -0.54
C ILE A 103 4.00 0.05 0.31
N ILE A 104 5.23 0.02 -0.21
CA ILE A 104 6.42 0.47 0.52
C ILE A 104 7.29 1.39 -0.33
N HIS A 105 8.23 2.07 0.31
CA HIS A 105 9.17 2.98 -0.36
C HIS A 105 10.22 2.20 -1.18
N GLY A 106 10.51 2.68 -2.39
CA GLY A 106 11.37 2.00 -3.37
C GLY A 106 12.79 1.74 -2.91
N THR A 107 13.37 2.60 -2.06
CA THR A 107 14.74 2.43 -1.54
C THR A 107 14.83 2.17 -0.05
N ARG A 108 13.78 2.50 0.70
CA ARG A 108 13.77 2.45 2.18
C ARG A 108 12.87 1.33 2.71
N ALA A 109 12.05 0.72 1.85
CA ALA A 109 11.10 -0.32 2.24
C ALA A 109 10.23 0.17 3.42
N TRP A 110 10.31 -0.50 4.58
CA TRP A 110 9.58 -0.13 5.80
C TRP A 110 10.24 0.93 6.67
N ASP A 111 11.49 1.31 6.38
CA ASP A 111 12.29 2.26 7.17
C ASP A 111 11.84 3.71 6.93
N LEU A 112 10.59 3.99 7.30
CA LEU A 112 9.93 5.28 7.27
C LEU A 112 9.45 5.65 8.67
N THR A 113 9.47 6.93 8.99
CA THR A 113 8.88 7.47 10.21
C THR A 113 7.36 7.41 10.15
N ARG A 114 6.70 7.57 11.30
CA ARG A 114 5.22 7.63 11.37
C ARG A 114 4.63 8.79 10.56
N GLN A 115 5.31 9.94 10.53
CA GLN A 115 4.87 11.10 9.75
C GLN A 115 4.97 10.82 8.24
N GLU A 116 6.06 10.18 7.81
CA GLU A 116 6.23 9.75 6.41
C GLU A 116 5.16 8.72 6.00
N TRP A 117 4.89 7.74 6.86
CA TRP A 117 3.78 6.81 6.66
C TRP A 117 2.41 7.50 6.61
N ALA A 118 2.19 8.54 7.42
CA ALA A 118 0.95 9.32 7.38
C ALA A 118 0.74 10.03 6.03
N ILE A 119 1.81 10.49 5.37
CA ILE A 119 1.74 11.02 4.00
C ILE A 119 1.28 9.92 3.04
N ILE A 120 1.89 8.73 3.08
CA ILE A 120 1.51 7.61 2.19
C ILE A 120 0.06 7.17 2.45
N GLY A 121 -0.34 7.05 3.72
CA GLY A 121 -1.71 6.74 4.13
C GLY A 121 -2.72 7.77 3.64
N HIS A 122 -2.39 9.05 3.73
CA HIS A 122 -3.21 10.14 3.21
C HIS A 122 -3.37 10.04 1.68
N LEU A 123 -2.28 9.85 0.94
CA LEU A 123 -2.33 9.64 -0.51
C LEU A 123 -3.19 8.42 -0.89
N GLY A 124 -3.09 7.33 -0.13
CA GLY A 124 -3.96 6.16 -0.32
C GLY A 124 -5.43 6.49 -0.13
N LYS A 125 -5.79 7.22 0.92
CA LYS A 125 -7.18 7.66 1.16
C LYS A 125 -7.69 8.57 0.04
N GLU A 126 -6.87 9.52 -0.45
CA GLU A 126 -7.22 10.36 -1.60
C GLU A 126 -7.51 9.52 -2.86
N VAL A 127 -6.65 8.54 -3.15
CA VAL A 127 -6.82 7.64 -4.30
C VAL A 127 -8.09 6.82 -4.16
N ALA A 128 -8.37 6.26 -2.97
CA ALA A 128 -9.59 5.51 -2.71
C ALA A 128 -10.86 6.36 -2.95
N ILE A 129 -10.86 7.62 -2.49
CA ILE A 129 -11.93 8.58 -2.74
C ILE A 129 -12.09 8.83 -4.26
N SER A 130 -10.99 9.05 -4.98
CA SER A 130 -11.02 9.28 -6.43
C SER A 130 -11.56 8.10 -7.23
N MET A 131 -11.46 6.89 -6.66
CA MET A 131 -11.96 5.64 -7.24
C MET A 131 -13.37 5.28 -6.77
N SER A 132 -13.94 6.04 -5.84
CA SER A 132 -15.21 5.69 -5.16
C SER A 132 -15.19 4.30 -4.53
N ILE A 133 -14.06 3.91 -3.93
CA ILE A 133 -13.91 2.66 -3.17
C ILE A 133 -13.70 2.94 -1.70
N LYS A 134 -14.10 1.99 -0.85
CA LYS A 134 -13.78 2.01 0.58
C LYS A 134 -12.55 1.17 0.82
N ILE A 135 -11.52 1.77 1.41
CA ILE A 135 -10.26 1.13 1.81
C ILE A 135 -10.08 1.32 3.32
N GLU A 136 -9.56 0.31 3.99
CA GLU A 136 -8.97 0.43 5.32
C GLU A 136 -7.45 0.49 5.19
N TRP A 137 -6.81 1.35 6.00
CA TRP A 137 -5.36 1.51 6.03
C TRP A 137 -4.83 1.06 7.38
N GLY A 138 -3.85 0.16 7.39
CA GLY A 138 -3.31 -0.41 8.62
C GLY A 138 -2.55 0.59 9.50
N GLY A 139 -2.24 1.79 8.98
CA GLY A 139 -1.74 2.89 9.80
C GLY A 139 -2.76 3.49 10.77
N ASP A 140 -4.06 3.27 10.54
CA ASP A 140 -5.15 3.72 11.44
C ASP A 140 -5.49 2.67 12.53
N TRP A 141 -4.97 1.45 12.42
CA TRP A 141 -5.28 0.37 13.35
C TRP A 141 -4.52 0.50 14.67
N LYS A 142 -5.07 -0.10 15.74
CA LYS A 142 -4.39 -0.19 17.04
C LYS A 142 -3.07 -0.96 16.95
N PHE A 143 -3.07 -2.06 16.18
CA PHE A 143 -1.84 -2.70 15.74
C PHE A 143 -1.37 -1.97 14.48
N TYR A 144 -0.20 -1.36 14.54
CA TYR A 144 0.26 -0.46 13.50
C TYR A 144 0.90 -1.22 12.33
N ASP A 145 0.23 -1.19 11.18
CA ASP A 145 0.68 -1.81 9.93
C ASP A 145 0.56 -0.84 8.74
N PRO A 146 1.43 0.17 8.64
CA PRO A 146 1.22 1.30 7.74
C PRO A 146 1.48 1.01 6.25
N ALA A 147 2.07 -0.13 5.92
CA ALA A 147 2.23 -0.55 4.52
C ALA A 147 0.92 -1.11 3.95
N HIS A 148 0.05 -1.63 4.82
CA HIS A 148 -1.12 -2.41 4.45
C HIS A 148 -2.33 -1.54 4.09
N PHE A 149 -2.92 -1.83 2.94
CA PHE A 149 -4.23 -1.31 2.52
C PHE A 149 -5.12 -2.47 2.10
N GLU A 150 -6.38 -2.48 2.55
CA GLU A 150 -7.35 -3.50 2.16
C GLU A 150 -8.70 -2.90 1.76
N LEU A 151 -9.38 -3.57 0.83
CA LEU A 151 -10.77 -3.23 0.51
C LEU A 151 -11.63 -3.44 1.75
N LYS A 152 -12.38 -2.42 2.14
CA LYS A 152 -13.31 -2.55 3.26
C LYS A 152 -14.36 -3.62 2.96
N ASP A 153 -14.75 -4.37 3.98
CA ASP A 153 -15.77 -5.43 3.92
C ASP A 153 -15.40 -6.61 3.00
N TRP A 154 -14.10 -6.81 2.69
CA TRP A 154 -13.63 -7.88 1.80
C TRP A 154 -14.07 -9.29 2.24
N LYS A 155 -14.24 -9.52 3.54
CA LYS A 155 -14.70 -10.81 4.10
C LYS A 155 -16.09 -11.21 3.60
N SER A 156 -16.89 -10.24 3.18
CA SER A 156 -18.24 -10.44 2.63
C SER A 156 -18.25 -10.52 1.10
N MET A 157 -17.09 -10.40 0.45
CA MET A 157 -16.96 -10.47 -1.01
C MET A 157 -16.69 -11.90 -1.46
N ASP A 158 -17.22 -12.27 -2.63
CA ASP A 158 -16.83 -13.52 -3.29
C ASP A 158 -15.56 -13.28 -4.12
N PRO A 159 -14.42 -13.90 -3.76
CA PRO A 159 -13.13 -13.77 -4.44
C PRO A 159 -13.13 -14.21 -5.90
N PHE A 160 -14.15 -14.96 -6.35
CA PHE A 160 -14.25 -15.46 -7.72
C PHE A 160 -15.34 -14.75 -8.55
N SER A 161 -16.04 -13.78 -7.97
CA SER A 161 -17.16 -13.08 -8.63
C SER A 161 -16.76 -11.96 -9.58
N PHE A 162 -15.46 -11.69 -9.73
CA PHE A 162 -14.96 -10.58 -10.54
C PHE A 162 -14.50 -11.10 -11.91
N GLU A 163 -15.28 -10.83 -12.95
CA GLU A 163 -14.90 -11.18 -14.33
C GLU A 163 -13.55 -10.57 -14.69
N VAL A 164 -12.65 -11.41 -15.21
CA VAL A 164 -11.39 -10.98 -15.81
C VAL A 164 -11.75 -10.22 -17.08
N THR A 165 -11.80 -8.88 -17.01
CA THR A 165 -11.87 -8.08 -18.23
C THR A 165 -10.59 -8.38 -19.01
N LYS A 166 -10.76 -9.03 -20.17
CA LYS A 166 -9.69 -9.34 -21.12
C LYS A 166 -9.00 -8.09 -21.64
#